data_AF-A0A0C9YBF4-F1
#
_entry.id   AF-A0A0C9YBF4-F1
#
_cell.length_a   1.000
_cell.length_b   1.000
_cell.length_c   1.000
_cell.angle_alpha   90.00
_cell.angle_beta   90.00
_cell.angle_gamma   90.00
#
_symmetry.space_group_name_H-M   'P 1'
#
loop_
_entity.id
_entity.type
_entity.pdbx_description
1 polymer ?
#
loop_
_entity_poly.entity_id
_entity_poly.type
_entity_poly.pdbx_seq_one_letter_code
_entity_poly.pdbx_strand_id
1 'polypeptide(L)'
;MHSLSFTLSVLLAFVAVHAAPQGQPSGAPSCTYNCPQADEAGFALGTSSDDGTNLFCSYPAFAGENPDDFYCKYSDSDATLSQDSDAGFCPARANPGSCQARRRSAVPRAPAPPMAAPVARAPTPEEIKIRASLKRRKPVPVEA
;
A
#
# COMPACT_ATOMS: atom_id res chain seq x y z
N MET A 1 13.34 48.23 -58.94
CA MET A 1 12.75 47.14 -58.13
C MET A 1 13.19 47.34 -56.69
N HIS A 2 12.49 48.23 -55.99
CA HIS A 2 12.72 48.54 -54.58
C HIS A 2 11.37 48.42 -53.87
N SER A 3 11.45 47.97 -52.62
CA SER A 3 10.36 47.93 -51.64
C SER A 3 9.33 46.85 -51.88
N LEU A 4 9.30 45.87 -50.97
CA LEU A 4 8.09 45.39 -50.27
C LEU A 4 8.38 44.05 -49.59
N SER A 5 9.11 44.08 -48.47
CA SER A 5 9.05 43.00 -47.45
C SER A 5 9.04 43.63 -46.06
N PHE A 6 8.17 44.63 -45.89
CA PHE A 6 7.76 45.15 -44.60
C PHE A 6 6.53 44.34 -44.18
N THR A 7 6.68 43.39 -43.25
CA THR A 7 5.61 42.92 -42.33
C THR A 7 6.25 42.04 -41.25
N LEU A 8 6.94 42.71 -40.33
CA LEU A 8 7.38 42.16 -39.05
C LEU A 8 6.12 41.96 -38.17
N SER A 9 5.40 40.85 -38.38
CA SER A 9 4.16 40.55 -37.65
C SER A 9 4.45 39.70 -36.40
N VAL A 10 4.41 40.39 -35.26
CA VAL A 10 3.63 40.07 -34.05
C VAL A 10 3.43 38.58 -33.73
N LEU A 11 4.10 38.08 -32.69
CA LEU A 11 3.59 37.05 -31.77
C LEU A 11 4.52 36.90 -30.56
N LEU A 12 4.40 37.82 -29.60
CA LEU A 12 4.96 37.69 -28.27
C LEU A 12 3.84 37.93 -27.26
N ALA A 13 3.09 36.86 -27.00
CA ALA A 13 2.14 36.78 -25.90
C ALA A 13 2.37 35.45 -25.18
N PHE A 14 3.46 35.36 -24.41
CA PHE A 14 3.62 34.27 -23.44
C PHE A 14 2.85 34.64 -22.19
N VAL A 15 1.65 34.07 -22.10
CA VAL A 15 0.79 34.11 -20.92
C VAL A 15 1.52 33.38 -19.79
N ALA A 16 1.91 34.10 -18.74
CA ALA A 16 2.49 33.51 -17.54
C ALA A 16 1.39 32.77 -16.77
N VAL A 17 1.17 31.50 -17.13
CA VAL A 17 0.39 30.57 -16.31
C VAL A 17 1.15 30.37 -15.01
N HIS A 18 0.72 31.08 -13.96
CA HIS A 18 1.12 30.76 -12.60
C HIS A 18 0.48 29.42 -12.26
N ALA A 19 1.22 28.33 -12.45
CA ALA A 19 0.89 27.04 -11.89
C ALA A 19 0.89 27.19 -10.37
N ALA A 20 -0.30 27.37 -9.78
CA ALA A 20 -0.48 27.11 -8.36
C ALA A 20 -0.02 25.67 -8.10
N PRO A 21 0.81 25.41 -7.07
CA PRO A 21 1.12 24.04 -6.70
C PRO A 21 -0.20 23.35 -6.36
N GLN A 22 -0.64 22.45 -7.24
CA GLN A 22 -1.75 21.56 -6.92
C GLN A 22 -1.26 20.71 -5.76
N GLY A 23 -1.74 21.02 -4.55
CA GLY A 23 -1.67 20.11 -3.43
C GLY A 23 -2.44 18.85 -3.80
N GLN A 24 -1.73 17.88 -4.36
CA GLN A 24 -2.24 16.59 -4.77
C GLN A 24 -2.80 15.87 -3.52
N PRO A 25 -4.04 15.36 -3.54
CA PRO A 25 -4.61 14.67 -2.39
C PRO A 25 -4.04 13.24 -2.35
N SER A 26 -2.87 13.01 -1.74
CA SER A 26 -2.31 11.65 -1.71
C SER A 26 -2.61 10.92 -0.40
N GLY A 27 -3.77 10.24 -0.41
CA GLY A 27 -4.11 9.18 0.53
C GLY A 27 -3.79 7.77 0.01
N ALA A 28 -3.27 7.65 -1.22
CA ALA A 28 -2.88 6.37 -1.79
C ALA A 28 -1.54 5.91 -1.20
N PRO A 29 -1.39 4.63 -0.83
CA PRO A 29 -0.08 4.09 -0.48
C PRO A 29 0.85 4.21 -1.70
N SER A 30 2.00 4.86 -1.53
CA SER A 30 3.07 4.79 -2.52
C SER A 30 3.91 3.55 -2.22
N CYS A 31 4.07 2.70 -3.22
CA CYS A 31 5.08 1.65 -3.23
C CYS A 31 6.29 2.17 -3.99
N THR A 32 7.48 1.90 -3.47
CA THR A 32 8.73 2.06 -4.22
C THR A 32 9.12 0.72 -4.84
N TYR A 33 9.85 0.75 -5.95
CA TYR A 33 10.36 -0.43 -6.63
C TYR A 33 11.88 -0.39 -6.72
N ASN A 34 12.50 -1.56 -6.83
CA ASN A 34 13.94 -1.73 -6.88
C ASN A 34 14.34 -2.59 -8.09
N CYS A 35 15.53 -2.36 -8.62
CA CYS A 35 16.04 -3.19 -9.71
C CYS A 35 16.17 -4.67 -9.28
N PRO A 36 15.81 -5.62 -10.16
CA PRO A 36 16.25 -7.00 -10.03
C PRO A 36 17.75 -7.10 -9.78
N GLN A 37 18.18 -8.05 -8.95
CA GLN A 37 19.60 -8.21 -8.61
C GLN A 37 20.41 -8.84 -9.75
N ALA A 38 19.72 -9.50 -10.68
CA ALA A 38 20.26 -9.99 -11.92
C ALA A 38 19.17 -9.95 -13.01
N ASP A 39 19.59 -9.95 -14.27
CA ASP A 39 18.72 -10.20 -15.41
C ASP A 39 18.39 -11.70 -15.56
N GLU A 40 17.63 -12.07 -16.59
CA GLU A 40 17.28 -13.47 -16.90
C GLU A 40 18.46 -14.27 -17.48
N ALA A 41 19.55 -13.62 -17.90
CA ALA A 41 20.80 -14.26 -18.30
C ALA A 41 21.73 -14.55 -17.11
N GLY A 42 21.44 -13.98 -15.94
CA GLY A 42 22.19 -14.12 -14.70
C GLY A 42 23.30 -13.06 -14.51
N PHE A 43 23.35 -12.00 -15.31
CA PHE A 43 24.29 -10.90 -15.09
C PHE A 43 23.82 -10.03 -13.93
N ALA A 44 24.74 -9.68 -13.04
CA ALA A 44 24.43 -8.95 -11.82
C ALA A 44 24.10 -7.48 -12.11
N LEU A 45 23.24 -6.90 -11.26
CA LEU A 45 22.93 -5.48 -11.29
C LEU A 45 24.21 -4.64 -11.16
N GLY A 46 24.43 -3.77 -12.13
CA GLY A 46 25.46 -2.75 -12.12
C GLY A 46 24.93 -1.42 -11.57
N THR A 47 24.82 -0.43 -12.46
CA THR A 47 24.34 0.90 -12.11
C THR A 47 22.81 0.93 -12.16
N SER A 48 22.20 1.61 -11.20
CA SER A 48 20.76 1.85 -11.19
C SER A 48 20.45 3.29 -10.83
N SER A 49 19.39 3.84 -11.42
CA SER A 49 18.86 5.16 -11.08
C SER A 49 17.35 5.20 -11.22
N ASP A 50 16.71 6.08 -10.47
CA ASP A 50 15.27 6.31 -10.50
C ASP A 50 15.02 7.81 -10.70
N ASP A 51 14.32 8.17 -11.77
CA ASP A 51 13.95 9.56 -12.08
C ASP A 51 12.54 9.95 -11.59
N GLY A 52 11.86 9.06 -10.87
CA GLY A 52 10.49 9.20 -10.37
C GLY A 52 9.41 8.87 -11.40
N THR A 53 9.80 8.47 -12.62
CA THR A 53 8.91 7.96 -13.67
C THR A 53 9.38 6.60 -14.16
N ASN A 54 10.69 6.44 -14.34
CA ASN A 54 11.34 5.23 -14.79
C ASN A 54 12.49 4.86 -13.87
N LEU A 55 12.53 3.57 -13.53
CA LEU A 55 13.63 2.91 -12.87
C LEU A 55 14.55 2.31 -13.93
N PHE A 56 15.77 2.82 -14.04
CA PHE A 56 16.84 2.31 -14.90
C PHE A 56 17.71 1.30 -14.15
N CYS A 57 17.98 0.16 -14.78
CA CYS A 57 18.79 -0.93 -14.24
C CYS A 57 19.75 -1.44 -15.32
N SER A 58 21.06 -1.31 -15.13
CA SER A 58 22.06 -1.89 -16.03
C SER A 58 22.56 -3.25 -15.54
N TYR A 59 22.84 -4.16 -16.46
CA TYR A 59 23.32 -5.53 -16.20
C TYR A 59 24.58 -5.80 -17.02
N PRO A 60 25.74 -5.23 -16.63
CA PRO A 60 26.96 -5.36 -17.41
C PRO A 60 27.46 -6.81 -17.42
N ALA A 61 27.86 -7.30 -18.59
CA ALA A 61 28.48 -8.62 -18.73
C ALA A 61 29.93 -8.61 -18.23
N PHE A 62 30.60 -7.46 -18.31
CA PHE A 62 31.97 -7.27 -17.85
C PHE A 62 32.14 -6.03 -16.97
N ALA A 63 33.14 -6.05 -16.10
CA ALA A 63 33.47 -4.90 -15.26
C ALA A 63 33.94 -3.70 -16.12
N GLY A 64 33.37 -2.52 -15.87
CA GLY A 64 33.72 -1.28 -16.57
C GLY A 64 33.01 -1.07 -17.91
N GLU A 65 32.04 -1.91 -18.24
CA GLU A 65 31.16 -1.74 -19.39
C GLU A 65 30.27 -0.50 -19.26
N ASN A 66 29.86 0.07 -20.40
CA ASN A 66 28.96 1.22 -20.41
C ASN A 66 27.58 0.78 -19.90
N PRO A 67 27.01 1.44 -18.87
CA PRO A 67 25.70 1.04 -18.33
C PRO A 67 24.56 1.15 -19.34
N ASP A 68 24.70 1.93 -20.41
CA ASP A 68 23.68 2.10 -21.46
C ASP A 68 23.71 1.02 -22.56
N ASP A 69 24.59 0.00 -22.47
CA ASP A 69 24.70 -1.05 -23.48
C ASP A 69 23.74 -2.22 -23.22
N PHE A 70 23.63 -2.66 -21.96
CA PHE A 70 22.77 -3.75 -21.48
C PHE A 70 21.95 -3.28 -20.29
N TYR A 71 20.70 -2.88 -20.54
CA TYR A 71 19.86 -2.29 -19.50
C TYR A 71 18.37 -2.56 -19.70
N CYS A 72 17.65 -2.41 -18.60
CA CYS A 72 16.19 -2.46 -18.54
C CYS A 72 15.66 -1.16 -17.93
N LYS A 73 14.52 -0.69 -18.43
CA LYS A 73 13.75 0.37 -17.77
C LYS A 73 12.39 -0.15 -17.35
N TYR A 74 12.00 0.22 -16.14
CA TYR A 74 10.71 -0.15 -15.55
C TYR A 74 9.92 1.11 -15.22
N SER A 75 8.61 1.06 -15.35
CA SER A 75 7.71 2.11 -14.85
C SER A 75 7.74 2.13 -13.32
N ASP A 76 7.97 3.30 -12.72
CA ASP A 76 7.98 3.47 -11.26
C ASP A 76 6.56 3.42 -10.66
N SER A 77 5.52 3.42 -11.49
CA SER A 77 4.13 3.35 -11.03
C SER A 77 3.64 1.92 -10.76
N ASP A 78 4.09 0.96 -11.56
CA ASP A 78 3.55 -0.41 -11.56
C ASP A 78 4.61 -1.50 -11.74
N ALA A 79 5.89 -1.12 -11.72
CA ALA A 79 7.06 -1.97 -11.90
C ALA A 79 7.12 -2.72 -13.22
N THR A 80 6.31 -2.37 -14.22
CA THR A 80 6.31 -3.09 -15.50
C THR A 80 7.50 -2.69 -16.36
N LEU A 81 8.07 -3.65 -17.09
CA LEU A 81 9.12 -3.39 -18.07
C LEU A 81 8.60 -2.44 -19.16
N SER A 82 9.16 -1.24 -19.21
CA SER A 82 8.82 -0.20 -20.20
C SER A 82 9.78 -0.22 -21.38
N GLN A 83 11.03 -0.63 -21.18
CA GLN A 83 12.03 -0.78 -22.23
C GLN A 83 12.97 -1.95 -21.93
N ASP A 84 13.11 -2.83 -22.91
CA ASP A 84 14.14 -3.87 -22.94
C ASP A 84 15.27 -3.39 -23.86
N SER A 85 16.48 -3.30 -23.32
CA SER A 85 17.70 -3.04 -24.08
C SER A 85 18.80 -4.00 -23.62
N ASP A 86 18.39 -5.23 -23.32
CA ASP A 86 19.22 -6.32 -22.81
C ASP A 86 18.95 -7.60 -23.60
N ALA A 87 18.75 -7.47 -24.91
CA ALA A 87 18.54 -8.58 -25.85
C ALA A 87 17.39 -9.55 -25.49
N GLY A 88 16.38 -9.12 -24.73
CA GLY A 88 15.28 -9.99 -24.29
C GLY A 88 15.46 -10.61 -22.90
N PHE A 89 16.54 -10.29 -22.19
CA PHE A 89 16.84 -10.86 -20.87
C PHE A 89 16.35 -10.00 -19.70
N CYS A 90 15.69 -8.87 -19.98
CA CYS A 90 15.06 -8.09 -18.94
C CYS A 90 13.95 -8.88 -18.22
N PRO A 91 14.00 -8.99 -16.88
CA PRO A 91 12.85 -9.47 -16.11
C PRO A 91 11.59 -8.68 -16.47
N ALA A 92 10.43 -9.34 -16.48
CA ALA A 92 9.18 -8.68 -16.88
C ALA A 92 8.73 -7.56 -15.91
N ARG A 93 9.22 -7.62 -14.66
CA ARG A 93 8.91 -6.65 -13.59
C ARG A 93 10.10 -6.36 -12.70
N ALA A 94 10.16 -5.13 -12.20
CA ALA A 94 11.06 -4.76 -11.12
C ALA A 94 10.61 -5.36 -9.78
N ASN A 95 11.53 -5.44 -8.82
CA ASN A 95 11.25 -5.98 -7.50
C ASN A 95 10.44 -4.98 -6.65
N PRO A 96 9.44 -5.46 -5.88
CA PRO A 96 8.77 -4.62 -4.90
C PRO A 96 9.77 -4.15 -3.84
N GLY A 97 9.82 -2.84 -3.61
CA GLY A 97 10.59 -2.22 -2.55
C GLY A 97 9.75 -2.01 -1.29
N SER A 98 9.70 -0.78 -0.80
CA SER A 98 8.94 -0.43 0.39
C SER A 98 7.56 0.09 0.01
N CYS A 99 6.50 -0.59 0.47
CA CYS A 99 5.15 -0.05 0.42
C CYS A 99 4.82 0.57 1.76
N GLN A 100 4.67 1.89 1.80
CA GLN A 100 4.14 2.59 2.97
C GLN A 100 2.62 2.35 3.01
N ALA A 101 2.22 1.19 3.51
CA ALA A 101 0.87 1.04 4.01
C ALA A 101 0.74 2.02 5.19
N ARG A 102 -0.06 3.08 5.05
CA ARG A 102 -0.46 3.87 6.23
C ARG A 102 -1.05 2.86 7.21
N ARG A 103 -0.29 2.50 8.26
CA ARG A 103 -0.89 2.03 9.50
C ARG A 103 -1.79 3.18 9.90
N ARG A 104 -3.10 3.08 9.59
CA ARG A 104 -4.08 3.89 10.29
C ARG A 104 -3.75 3.59 11.74
N SER A 105 -3.28 4.58 12.50
CA SER A 105 -3.28 4.48 13.96
C SER A 105 -4.73 4.18 14.30
N ALA A 106 -5.05 2.91 14.43
CA ALA A 106 -6.34 2.46 14.86
C ALA A 106 -6.44 3.01 16.27
N VAL A 107 -7.17 4.11 16.43
CA VAL A 107 -7.50 4.64 17.74
C VAL A 107 -8.08 3.44 18.51
N PRO A 108 -7.55 3.12 19.70
CA PRO A 108 -8.03 2.00 20.49
C PRO A 108 -9.56 2.07 20.53
N ARG A 109 -10.22 1.02 20.02
CA ARG A 109 -11.67 0.93 20.07
C ARG A 109 -12.06 1.04 21.54
N ALA A 110 -12.90 2.03 21.87
CA ALA A 110 -13.39 2.19 23.22
C ALA A 110 -13.94 0.84 23.74
N PRO A 111 -13.66 0.46 25.00
CA PRO A 111 -14.18 -0.77 25.57
C PRO A 111 -15.70 -0.83 25.37
N ALA A 112 -16.22 -1.99 24.97
CA ALA A 112 -17.66 -2.19 24.90
C ALA A 112 -18.27 -1.88 26.29
N PRO A 113 -19.43 -1.17 26.35
CA PRO A 113 -20.11 -0.97 27.61
C PRO A 113 -20.39 -2.33 28.25
N PRO A 114 -20.25 -2.47 29.59
CA PRO A 114 -20.59 -3.72 30.25
C PRO A 114 -22.05 -4.04 29.92
N MET A 115 -22.27 -5.19 29.27
CA MET A 115 -23.61 -5.71 29.09
C MET A 115 -24.25 -5.77 30.47
N ALA A 116 -25.40 -5.10 30.64
CA ALA A 116 -26.14 -5.13 31.89
C ALA A 116 -26.31 -6.59 32.29
N ALA A 117 -25.80 -6.94 33.49
CA ALA A 117 -25.97 -8.26 34.06
C ALA A 117 -27.47 -8.62 34.03
N PRO A 118 -27.85 -9.88 33.77
CA PRO A 118 -29.25 -10.27 33.80
C PRO A 118 -29.78 -9.97 35.21
N VAL A 119 -30.76 -9.06 35.27
CA VAL A 119 -31.48 -8.75 36.50
C VAL A 119 -31.97 -10.07 37.08
N ALA A 120 -31.51 -10.41 38.28
CA ALA A 120 -31.94 -11.60 38.98
C ALA A 120 -33.48 -11.58 39.07
N ARG A 121 -34.14 -12.54 38.44
CA ARG A 121 -35.59 -12.67 38.48
C ARG A 121 -36.00 -12.97 39.93
N ALA A 122 -36.85 -12.11 40.50
CA ALA A 122 -37.42 -12.38 41.81
C ALA A 122 -38.19 -13.73 41.77
N PRO A 123 -38.00 -14.61 42.75
CA PRO A 123 -38.70 -15.89 42.79
C PRO A 123 -40.19 -15.66 42.90
N THR A 124 -40.95 -16.44 42.12
CA THR A 124 -42.41 -16.39 42.12
C THR A 124 -42.96 -16.95 43.44
N PRO A 125 -44.16 -16.55 43.87
CA PRO A 125 -44.79 -17.08 45.09
C PRO A 125 -44.90 -18.62 45.11
N GLU A 126 -45.07 -19.25 43.95
CA GLU A 126 -45.11 -20.71 43.85
C GLU A 126 -43.75 -21.36 44.13
N GLU A 127 -42.64 -20.78 43.67
CA GLU A 127 -41.29 -21.28 43.97
C GLU A 127 -40.96 -21.18 45.46
N ILE A 128 -41.46 -20.14 46.13
CA ILE A 128 -41.33 -19.96 47.59
C ILE A 128 -42.11 -21.07 48.32
N LYS A 129 -43.30 -21.42 47.83
CA LYS A 129 -44.17 -22.45 48.42
C LYS A 129 -43.56 -23.86 48.30
N ILE A 130 -42.94 -24.18 47.16
CA ILE A 130 -42.24 -25.46 46.95
C ILE A 130 -41.05 -25.61 47.89
N ARG A 131 -40.24 -24.55 48.09
CA ARG A 131 -39.12 -24.61 49.03
C ARG A 131 -39.58 -24.78 50.48
N ALA A 132 -40.69 -24.16 50.86
CA ALA A 132 -41.25 -24.29 52.19
C ALA A 132 -41.77 -25.71 52.48
N SER A 133 -42.29 -26.43 51.48
CA SER A 133 -42.80 -27.80 51.65
C SER A 133 -41.67 -28.83 51.80
N LEU A 134 -40.55 -28.65 51.12
CA LEU A 134 -39.37 -29.51 51.26
C LEU A 134 -38.77 -29.46 52.66
N LYS A 135 -38.76 -28.27 53.29
CA LYS A 135 -38.20 -28.10 54.65
C LYS A 135 -39.03 -28.77 55.75
N ARG A 136 -40.28 -29.17 55.46
CA ARG A 136 -41.18 -29.82 56.43
C ARG A 136 -41.11 -31.34 56.41
N ARG A 137 -40.43 -31.96 55.44
CA ARG A 137 -40.22 -33.40 55.43
C ARG A 137 -39.10 -33.75 56.42
N LYS A 138 -39.47 -34.28 57.59
CA LYS A 138 -38.51 -34.91 58.51
C LYS A 138 -37.97 -36.19 57.84
N PRO A 139 -36.66 -36.45 57.88
CA PRO A 139 -36.12 -37.72 57.40
C PRO A 139 -36.68 -38.85 58.26
N VAL A 140 -37.15 -39.92 57.60
CA VAL A 140 -37.62 -41.14 58.25
C VAL A 140 -36.40 -41.89 58.78
N PRO A 141 -36.37 -42.34 60.05
CA PRO A 141 -35.29 -43.17 60.54
C PRO A 141 -35.31 -44.52 59.81
N VAL A 142 -34.19 -44.90 59.22
CA VAL A 142 -33.99 -46.26 58.72
C VAL A 142 -33.43 -47.05 59.91
N GLU A 143 -34.24 -47.95 60.48
CA GLU A 143 -33.82 -48.89 61.52
C GLU A 143 -32.87 -49.93 60.90
N ALA A 144 -31.77 -50.23 61.61
CA ALA A 144 -30.67 -51.08 61.16
C ALA A 144 -30.90 -52.56 61.51
#